data_AF-A0A5E7BDM6-F1
#
_entry.id   AF-A0A5E7BDM6-F1
#
_cell.length_a   1.000
_cell.length_b   1.000
_cell.length_c   1.000
_cell.angle_alpha   90.00
_cell.angle_beta   90.00
_cell.angle_gamma   90.00
#
_symmetry.space_group_name_H-M   'P 1'
#
loop_
_entity.id
_entity.type
_entity.pdbx_description
1 polymer ?
#
loop_
_entity_poly.entity_id
_entity_poly.type
_entity_poly.pdbx_seq_one_letter_code
_entity_poly.pdbx_strand_id
1 'polypeptide(L)' 'MPAVHPPAPGLDFGPGALEILGGLRGINLVGMDVVEVAPAYDNADITSLAAATLAMEMLCLYAARHKVDR' A
#
# COMPACT_ATOMS: atom_id res chain seq x y z
N MET A 1 5.12 -8.19 -10.59
CA MET A 1 3.65 -8.22 -10.44
C MET A 1 3.02 -8.55 -11.78
N PRO A 2 2.45 -9.76 -11.97
CA PRO A 2 1.49 -9.96 -13.05
C PRO A 2 0.25 -10.64 -12.49
N ALA A 3 -0.78 -9.87 -12.15
CA ALA A 3 -2.09 -10.42 -11.80
C ALA A 3 -3.26 -9.52 -12.21
N VAL A 4 -3.05 -8.21 -12.40
CA VAL A 4 -4.09 -7.30 -12.90
C VAL A 4 -3.43 -6.09 -13.55
N HIS A 5 -3.92 -5.73 -14.75
CA HIS A 5 -3.42 -4.69 -15.69
C HIS A 5 -1.89 -4.74 -15.99
N PRO A 6 -1.39 -4.18 -17.12
CA PRO A 6 0.06 -4.16 -17.34
C PRO A 6 0.70 -3.35 -16.20
N PRO A 7 1.71 -3.91 -15.48
CA PRO A 7 2.36 -3.17 -14.41
C PRO A 7 2.97 -1.90 -15.00
N ALA A 8 2.56 -0.74 -14.49
CA ALA A 8 3.24 0.50 -14.79
C ALA A 8 4.70 0.35 -14.31
N PRO A 9 5.71 0.59 -15.16
CA PRO A 9 7.11 0.46 -14.75
C PRO A 9 7.39 1.37 -13.55
N GLY A 10 7.73 0.78 -12.40
CA GLY A 10 8.12 1.51 -11.19
C GLY A 10 7.05 1.66 -10.10
N LEU A 11 5.84 1.12 -10.27
CA LEU A 11 4.84 1.07 -9.20
C LEU A 11 4.39 -0.38 -8.95
N ASP A 12 5.17 -1.10 -8.13
CA ASP A 12 4.85 -2.40 -7.59
C ASP A 12 4.62 -2.31 -6.07
N PHE A 13 3.88 -3.26 -5.47
CA PHE A 13 3.68 -3.34 -4.01
C PHE A 13 4.96 -3.73 -3.23
N GLY A 14 6.14 -3.53 -3.81
CA GLY A 14 7.44 -3.85 -3.22
C GLY A 14 8.03 -2.72 -2.37
N PRO A 15 9.34 -2.79 -2.06
CA PRO A 15 10.04 -1.82 -1.21
C PRO A 15 9.90 -0.36 -1.67
N GLY A 16 9.83 -0.12 -2.98
CA GLY A 16 9.65 1.23 -3.53
C GLY A 16 8.33 1.89 -3.12
N ALA A 17 7.24 1.13 -3.04
CA ALA A 17 5.95 1.64 -2.57
C ALA A 17 5.97 1.97 -1.07
N LEU A 18 6.70 1.20 -0.27
CA LEU A 18 6.89 1.46 1.17
C LEU A 18 7.72 2.74 1.39
N GLU A 19 8.74 2.97 0.57
CA GLU A 19 9.56 4.19 0.64
C GLU A 19 8.74 5.44 0.31
N ILE A 20 7.87 5.36 -0.70
CA ILE A 20 6.91 6.42 -1.03
C ILE A 20 5.96 6.66 0.15
N LEU A 21 5.36 5.62 0.74
CA LEU A 21 4.50 5.74 1.92
C LEU A 21 5.22 6.36 3.12
N GLY A 22 6.48 6.01 3.33
CA GLY A 22 7.35 6.61 4.34
C GLY A 22 7.51 8.12 4.12
N GLY A 23 7.63 8.56 2.87
CA GLY A 23 7.66 9.98 2.48
C GLY A 23 6.34 10.72 2.67
N LEU A 24 5.21 10.01 2.70
CA LEU A 24 3.89 10.60 2.97
C LEU A 24 3.63 10.87 4.47
N ARG A 25 4.56 10.51 5.37
CA ARG A 25 4.48 10.83 6.81
C ARG A 25 4.39 12.34 7.03
N GLY A 26 3.27 12.79 7.60
CA GLY A 26 3.03 14.21 7.92
C GLY A 26 2.12 14.95 6.94
N ILE A 27 1.69 14.29 5.85
CA ILE A 27 0.67 14.83 4.95
C ILE A 27 -0.72 14.64 5.57
N ASN A 28 -1.65 15.56 5.28
CA ASN A 28 -3.06 15.44 5.70
C ASN A 28 -3.78 14.31 4.94
N LEU A 29 -3.52 13.08 5.37
CA LEU A 29 -4.10 11.87 4.80
C LEU A 29 -5.53 11.67 5.34
N VAL A 30 -6.52 11.82 4.47
CA VAL A 30 -7.96 11.75 4.81
C VAL A 30 -8.53 10.34 4.60
N GLY A 31 -7.95 9.56 3.69
CA GLY A 31 -8.36 8.20 3.39
C GLY A 31 -7.38 7.52 2.44
N MET A 32 -7.45 6.19 2.37
CA MET A 32 -6.60 5.35 1.51
C MET A 32 -7.46 4.20 0.96
N ASP A 33 -7.13 3.75 -0.25
CA ASP A 33 -7.80 2.64 -0.92
C ASP A 33 -6.74 1.76 -1.60
N VAL A 34 -6.89 0.45 -1.48
CA VAL A 34 -6.02 -0.55 -2.10
C VAL A 34 -6.86 -1.35 -3.07
N VAL A 35 -6.74 -0.98 -4.35
CA VAL A 35 -7.47 -1.61 -5.45
C VAL A 35 -6.60 -2.63 -6.15
N GLU A 36 -7.22 -3.40 -7.06
CA GLU A 36 -6.47 -4.19 -8.04
C GLU A 36 -5.66 -5.35 -7.41
N VAL A 37 -6.09 -5.78 -6.22
CA VAL A 37 -5.64 -7.03 -5.59
C VAL A 37 -6.50 -8.16 -6.14
N ALA A 38 -5.90 -9.08 -6.87
CA ALA A 38 -6.56 -10.26 -7.43
C ALA A 38 -6.00 -11.55 -6.80
N PRO A 39 -6.46 -11.97 -5.60
CA PRO A 39 -5.93 -13.14 -4.90
C PRO A 39 -6.03 -14.43 -5.72
N ALA A 40 -7.07 -14.56 -6.55
CA ALA A 40 -7.29 -15.74 -7.39
C ALA A 40 -6.25 -15.91 -8.51
N TYR A 41 -5.55 -14.83 -8.90
CA TYR A 41 -4.48 -14.84 -9.91
C TYR A 41 -3.08 -14.70 -9.27
N ASP A 42 -3.03 -14.68 -7.94
CA ASP A 42 -1.80 -14.47 -7.20
C ASP A 42 -1.05 -15.79 -7.02
N ASN A 43 0.15 -15.87 -7.58
CA ASN A 43 0.97 -17.06 -7.47
C ASN A 43 1.62 -17.07 -6.08
N ALA A 44 1.14 -17.96 -5.21
CA ALA A 44 1.58 -18.15 -3.82
C ALA A 44 1.28 -16.98 -2.86
N ASP A 45 0.17 -16.26 -3.07
CA ASP A 45 -0.32 -15.17 -2.19
C ASP A 45 0.68 -14.00 -1.98
N ILE A 46 1.71 -13.89 -2.82
CA ILE A 46 2.79 -12.92 -2.66
C ILE A 46 2.27 -11.49 -2.85
N THR A 47 1.40 -11.26 -3.83
CA THR A 47 0.82 -9.95 -4.13
C THR A 47 -0.18 -9.53 -3.05
N SER A 48 -0.97 -10.49 -2.56
CA SER A 48 -1.98 -10.31 -1.53
C SER A 48 -1.33 -10.00 -0.18
N LEU A 49 -0.22 -10.68 0.14
CA LEU A 49 0.59 -10.38 1.31
C LEU A 49 1.23 -8.99 1.22
N ALA A 50 1.81 -8.64 0.07
CA ALA A 50 2.40 -7.32 -0.15
C ALA A 50 1.35 -6.19 -0.04
N ALA A 51 0.16 -6.39 -0.62
CA ALA A 51 -0.96 -5.46 -0.49
C ALA A 51 -1.44 -5.31 0.96
N ALA A 52 -1.47 -6.40 1.73
CA ALA A 52 -1.80 -6.36 3.15
C ALA A 52 -0.76 -5.59 3.98
N THR A 53 0.53 -5.77 3.70
CA THR A 53 1.60 -4.98 4.32
C THR A 53 1.43 -3.49 4.01
N LEU A 54 1.18 -3.14 2.75
CA LEU A 54 0.94 -1.76 2.34
C LEU A 54 -0.25 -1.13 3.08
N ALA A 55 -1.37 -1.86 3.18
CA ALA A 55 -2.56 -1.43 3.91
C ALA A 55 -2.28 -1.22 5.41
N MET A 56 -1.41 -2.04 6.00
CA MET A 56 -1.02 -1.89 7.41
C MET A 56 -0.18 -0.62 7.63
N GLU A 57 0.77 -0.32 6.76
CA GLU A 57 1.56 0.92 6.85
C GLU A 57 0.70 2.15 6.65
N MET A 58 -0.21 2.11 5.67
CA MET A 58 -1.28 3.08 5.47
C MET A 58 -2.06 3.34 6.76
N LEU A 59 -2.58 2.29 7.41
CA LEU A 59 -3.31 2.41 8.66
C LEU A 59 -2.45 3.03 9.79
N CYS A 60 -1.17 2.67 9.86
CA CYS A 60 -0.23 3.26 10.83
C CYS A 60 -0.03 4.76 10.60
N LEU A 61 0.04 5.21 9.33
CA LEU A 61 0.11 6.63 8.98
C LEU A 61 -1.15 7.37 9.43
N TYR A 62 -2.31 6.79 9.17
CA TYR A 62 -3.59 7.38 9.58
C TYR A 62 -3.71 7.48 11.11
N ALA A 63 -3.32 6.43 11.84
CA ALA A 63 -3.32 6.42 13.30
C ALA A 63 -2.30 7.43 13.88
N ALA A 64 -1.13 7.57 13.27
CA ALA A 64 -0.12 8.55 13.67
C ALA A 64 -0.66 9.98 13.54
N ARG A 65 -1.40 10.29 12.47
CA ARG A 65 -2.11 11.57 12.33
C ARG A 65 -3.13 11.75 13.46
N HIS A 66 -3.99 10.76 13.71
CA HIS A 66 -5.05 10.89 14.71
C HIS A 66 -4.52 11.11 16.15
N LYS A 67 -3.27 10.70 16.42
CA LYS A 67 -2.57 11.05 17.67
C LYS A 67 -2.02 12.47 17.70
N VAL A 68 -1.67 13.06 16.56
CA VAL A 68 -1.17 14.44 16.46
C VAL A 68 -2.31 15.46 16.52
N ASP A 69 -3.49 15.10 16.02
CA ASP A 69 -4.68 15.97 16.00
C ASP A 69 -5.45 16.00 17.35
N ARG A 70 -4.93 15.34 18.40
CA ARG A 70 -5.55 15.23 19.73
C ARG A 70 -4.65 15.82 20.81
#